data_AF-A0A1B6M1R3-F1
#
_entry.id   AF-A0A1B6M1R3-F1
#
_cell.length_a   1.000
_cell.length_b   1.000
_cell.length_c   1.000
_cell.angle_alpha   90.00
_cell.angle_beta   90.00
_cell.angle_gamma   90.00
#
_symmetry.space_group_name_H-M   'P 1'
#
loop_
_entity.id
_entity.type
_entity.pdbx_description
1 polymer ?
#
loop_
_entity_poly.entity_id
_entity_poly.type
_entity_poly.pdbx_seq_one_letter_code
_entity_poly.pdbx_strand_id
1 'polypeptide(L)'
;DSQRKSTKNIKICDFEIIGTLTTNWESAEDCVQQAGVAEIIQLSKMNPSFIKQIAKCGVIVYNITDDSDQVTEASWILNSLTQYIDKLKKDETVGVFLPPLFILLSTFMTWSLSKSLQPKIPDLPFTEKDYRKRK
;
A
#
# COMPACT_ATOMS: atom_id res chain seq x y z
N ASP A 1 -8.17 -17.49 -30.16
CA ASP A 1 -9.09 -17.06 -29.08
C ASP A 1 -8.60 -17.47 -27.71
N SER A 2 -7.92 -16.55 -27.02
CA SER A 2 -7.50 -16.73 -25.63
C SER A 2 -8.64 -16.31 -24.71
N GLN A 3 -9.28 -17.28 -24.08
CA GLN A 3 -10.39 -17.11 -23.15
C GLN A 3 -9.98 -16.18 -21.99
N ARG A 4 -10.47 -14.93 -22.02
CA ARG A 4 -10.53 -14.03 -20.86
C ARG A 4 -11.32 -14.76 -19.76
N LYS A 5 -10.62 -15.24 -18.72
CA LYS A 5 -11.27 -15.78 -17.52
C LYS A 5 -12.13 -14.67 -16.91
N SER A 6 -13.45 -14.83 -17.01
CA SER A 6 -14.45 -13.98 -16.37
C SER A 6 -14.11 -13.80 -14.89
N THR A 7 -13.91 -12.55 -14.46
CA THR A 7 -13.77 -12.17 -13.05
C THR A 7 -15.09 -12.47 -12.35
N LYS A 8 -15.22 -13.70 -11.84
CA LYS A 8 -16.36 -14.13 -11.04
C LYS A 8 -16.42 -13.28 -9.77
N ASN A 9 -17.64 -12.91 -9.36
CA ASN A 9 -17.99 -12.13 -8.17
C ASN A 9 -17.07 -12.42 -6.97
N ILE A 10 -16.08 -11.56 -6.76
CA ILE A 10 -15.24 -11.56 -5.56
C ILE A 10 -16.08 -10.91 -4.45
N LYS A 11 -16.34 -11.63 -3.37
CA LYS A 11 -17.08 -11.09 -2.22
C LYS A 11 -16.09 -10.48 -1.23
N ILE A 12 -16.52 -9.45 -0.50
CA ILE A 12 -15.69 -8.79 0.53
C ILE A 12 -15.22 -9.79 1.60
N CYS A 13 -16.01 -10.84 1.87
CA CYS A 13 -15.66 -11.91 2.81
C CYS A 13 -14.54 -12.85 2.35
N ASP A 14 -14.05 -12.72 1.11
CA ASP A 14 -12.98 -13.57 0.57
C ASP A 14 -11.58 -13.03 0.93
N PHE A 15 -11.50 -11.88 1.61
CA PHE A 15 -10.25 -11.22 1.97
C PHE A 15 -10.06 -11.10 3.47
N GLU A 16 -8.82 -11.29 3.90
CA GLU A 16 -8.37 -11.05 5.25
C GLU A 16 -7.57 -9.73 5.26
N ILE A 17 -8.02 -8.75 6.05
CA ILE A 17 -7.36 -7.45 6.16
C ILE A 17 -6.42 -7.48 7.37
N ILE A 18 -5.13 -7.32 7.11
CA ILE A 18 -4.07 -7.24 8.13
C ILE A 18 -3.44 -5.85 8.02
N GLY A 19 -3.35 -5.13 9.14
CA GLY A 19 -2.88 -3.74 9.15
C GLY A 19 -2.00 -3.39 10.34
N THR A 20 -1.33 -2.24 10.25
CA THR A 20 -0.60 -1.60 11.34
C THR A 20 -1.27 -0.27 11.65
N LEU A 21 -1.23 0.18 12.91
CA LEU A 21 -1.82 1.45 13.33
C LEU A 21 -0.73 2.34 13.92
N THR A 22 -0.71 3.60 13.47
CA THR A 22 0.32 4.59 13.84
C THR A 22 0.08 5.22 15.21
N THR A 23 -1.17 5.19 15.70
CA THR A 23 -1.52 5.69 17.02
C THR A 23 -1.71 4.53 18.00
N ASN A 24 -1.35 4.77 19.26
CA ASN A 24 -1.65 3.88 20.37
C ASN A 24 -3.07 4.27 20.84
N TRP A 25 -4.09 3.83 20.10
CA TRP A 25 -5.48 4.00 20.52
C TRP A 25 -5.75 2.94 21.59
N GLU A 26 -6.32 3.37 22.73
CA GLU A 26 -6.32 2.62 24.00
C GLU A 26 -7.09 1.29 23.98
N SER A 27 -7.64 0.86 22.86
CA SER A 27 -8.18 -0.49 22.74
C SER A 27 -7.99 -0.99 21.32
N ALA A 28 -6.87 -1.67 21.03
CA ALA A 28 -6.66 -2.40 19.78
C ALA A 28 -7.82 -3.36 19.42
N GLU A 29 -8.69 -3.65 20.39
CA GLU A 29 -9.82 -4.56 20.32
C GLU A 29 -11.04 -3.92 19.63
N ASP A 30 -11.24 -2.60 19.71
CA ASP A 30 -12.42 -1.93 19.14
C ASP A 30 -12.42 -1.85 17.60
N CYS A 31 -11.26 -1.78 16.94
CA CYS A 31 -11.15 -1.69 15.47
C CYS A 31 -11.18 -3.07 14.80
N VAL A 32 -10.76 -4.14 15.51
CA VAL A 32 -11.01 -5.53 15.07
C VAL A 32 -12.53 -5.78 14.96
N GLN A 33 -13.33 -5.14 15.81
CA GLN A 33 -14.79 -5.27 15.75
C GLN A 33 -15.47 -4.41 14.69
N GLN A 34 -14.82 -3.36 14.14
CA GLN A 34 -15.53 -2.37 13.34
C GLN A 34 -15.56 -2.56 11.83
N ALA A 35 -14.66 -3.32 11.18
CA ALA A 35 -14.72 -3.44 9.72
C ALA A 35 -13.85 -4.56 9.12
N GLY A 36 -14.15 -5.84 9.36
CA GLY A 36 -13.49 -6.93 8.62
C GLY A 36 -11.95 -6.96 8.71
N VAL A 37 -11.40 -6.32 9.74
CA VAL A 37 -9.96 -6.33 10.06
C VAL A 37 -9.70 -7.59 10.88
N ALA A 38 -8.86 -8.47 10.35
CA ALA A 38 -8.57 -9.75 10.98
C ALA A 38 -7.44 -9.65 12.00
N GLU A 39 -6.43 -8.83 11.72
CA GLU A 39 -5.27 -8.71 12.60
C GLU A 39 -4.68 -7.28 12.54
N ILE A 40 -4.37 -6.73 13.71
CA ILE A 40 -3.59 -5.50 13.86
C ILE A 40 -2.23 -5.91 14.39
N ILE A 41 -1.21 -5.75 13.55
CA ILE A 41 0.16 -6.04 13.92
C ILE A 41 0.77 -4.75 14.49
N GLN A 42 1.18 -4.81 15.76
CA GLN A 42 1.97 -3.72 16.33
C GLN A 42 3.38 -3.81 15.74
N LEU A 43 3.71 -2.86 14.88
CA LEU A 43 4.96 -2.89 14.13
C LEU A 43 6.15 -2.67 15.09
N SER A 44 6.87 -3.74 15.42
CA SER A 44 8.25 -3.61 15.90
C SER A 44 9.12 -3.38 14.67
N LYS A 45 9.60 -2.14 14.49
CA LYS A 45 10.42 -1.70 13.34
C LYS A 45 11.36 -2.81 12.82
N MET A 46 11.22 -3.15 11.53
CA MET A 46 12.14 -4.03 10.77
C MET A 46 12.29 -5.48 11.27
N ASN A 47 11.22 -6.12 11.75
CA ASN A 47 11.27 -7.53 12.13
C ASN A 47 11.22 -8.46 10.89
N PRO A 48 12.19 -9.37 10.67
CA PRO A 48 12.16 -10.32 9.55
C PRO A 48 10.99 -11.32 9.61
N SER A 49 10.36 -11.54 10.76
CA SER A 49 9.13 -12.36 10.85
C SER A 49 7.97 -11.71 10.08
N PHE A 50 7.92 -10.38 10.03
CA PHE A 50 6.89 -9.60 9.36
C PHE A 50 6.89 -9.83 7.84
N ILE A 51 8.08 -9.97 7.23
CA ILE A 51 8.23 -10.25 5.80
C ILE A 51 7.56 -11.57 5.42
N LYS A 52 7.60 -12.59 6.30
CA LYS A 52 6.93 -13.86 6.06
C LYS A 52 5.41 -13.74 6.08
N GLN A 53 4.85 -12.84 6.89
CA GLN A 53 3.41 -12.55 6.90
C GLN A 53 3.03 -11.75 5.66
N ILE A 54 3.78 -10.69 5.32
CA ILE A 54 3.56 -9.89 4.13
C ILE A 54 3.64 -10.72 2.84
N ALA A 55 4.56 -11.68 2.77
CA ALA A 55 4.67 -12.58 1.63
C ALA A 55 3.47 -13.52 1.46
N LYS A 56 2.56 -13.64 2.44
CA LYS A 56 1.29 -14.36 2.26
C LYS A 56 0.20 -13.45 1.70
N CYS A 57 0.35 -12.14 1.84
CA CYS A 57 -0.63 -11.17 1.35
C CYS A 57 -0.56 -11.06 -0.16
N GLY A 58 -1.72 -10.99 -0.84
CA GLY A 58 -1.80 -10.73 -2.28
C GLY A 58 -1.76 -9.24 -2.63
N VAL A 59 -2.18 -8.37 -1.71
CA VAL A 59 -2.21 -6.91 -1.87
C VAL A 59 -1.63 -6.27 -0.63
N ILE A 60 -0.77 -5.28 -0.81
CA ILE A 60 -0.07 -4.55 0.25
C ILE A 60 -0.31 -3.06 0.00
N VAL A 61 -0.79 -2.33 0.99
CA VAL A 61 -1.10 -0.89 0.88
C VAL A 61 -0.34 -0.12 1.95
N TYR A 62 0.46 0.86 1.54
CA TYR A 62 1.19 1.77 2.43
C TYR A 62 0.72 3.20 2.23
N ASN A 63 0.37 3.88 3.33
CA ASN A 63 0.10 5.31 3.31
C ASN A 63 1.39 6.09 3.60
N ILE A 64 1.93 6.74 2.57
CA ILE A 64 3.16 7.53 2.65
C ILE A 64 2.89 9.04 2.58
N THR A 65 1.65 9.45 2.87
CA THR A 65 1.19 10.84 2.66
C THR A 65 1.91 11.84 3.56
N ASP A 66 2.08 11.54 4.85
CA ASP A 66 2.52 12.50 5.87
C ASP A 66 3.74 12.04 6.68
N ASP A 67 4.24 10.82 6.46
CA ASP A 67 5.30 10.22 7.28
C ASP A 67 6.48 9.72 6.43
N SER A 68 7.66 10.33 6.63
CA SER A 68 8.91 9.92 5.98
C SER A 68 9.41 8.56 6.46
N ASP A 69 9.06 8.16 7.68
CA ASP A 69 9.42 6.85 8.22
C ASP A 69 8.64 5.75 7.48
N GLN A 70 7.39 6.02 7.10
CA GLN A 70 6.59 5.10 6.25
C GLN A 70 7.20 4.89 4.87
N VAL A 71 7.81 5.93 4.28
CA VAL A 71 8.54 5.78 3.01
C VAL A 71 9.75 4.86 3.18
N THR A 72 10.50 5.06 4.27
CA THR A 72 11.69 4.25 4.58
C THR A 72 11.31 2.79 4.84
N GLU A 73 10.25 2.57 5.59
CA GLU A 73 9.70 1.25 5.88
C GLU A 73 9.20 0.56 4.61
N ALA A 74 8.34 1.22 3.82
CA ALA A 74 7.84 0.67 2.57
C ALA A 74 8.98 0.28 1.61
N SER A 75 10.02 1.10 1.55
CA SER A 75 11.23 0.80 0.76
C SER A 75 11.97 -0.44 1.28
N TRP A 76 12.12 -0.55 2.61
CA TRP A 76 12.74 -1.71 3.24
C TRP A 76 11.94 -3.00 2.99
N ILE A 77 10.61 -2.93 3.08
CA ILE A 77 9.71 -4.07 2.84
C ILE A 77 9.77 -4.50 1.39
N LEU A 78 9.68 -3.56 0.46
CA LEU A 78 9.73 -3.86 -0.97
C LEU A 78 11.04 -4.58 -1.33
N ASN A 79 12.18 -4.10 -0.81
CA ASN A 79 13.47 -4.73 -1.05
C ASN A 79 13.55 -6.13 -0.40
N SER A 80 13.13 -6.25 0.85
CA SER A 80 13.15 -7.51 1.61
C SER A 80 12.25 -8.57 0.97
N LEU A 81 11.06 -8.17 0.54
CA LEU A 81 10.09 -9.02 -0.14
C LEU A 81 10.60 -9.48 -1.50
N THR A 82 11.22 -8.57 -2.28
CA THR A 82 11.82 -8.91 -3.58
C THR A 82 12.92 -9.96 -3.40
N GLN A 83 13.84 -9.75 -2.44
CA GLN A 83 14.88 -10.72 -2.13
C GLN A 83 14.33 -12.06 -1.62
N TYR A 84 13.26 -12.02 -0.82
CA TYR A 84 12.60 -13.22 -0.32
C TYR A 84 11.97 -14.02 -1.46
N ILE A 85 11.24 -13.36 -2.36
CA ILE A 85 10.64 -13.98 -3.56
C ILE A 85 11.73 -14.54 -4.48
N ASP A 86 12.84 -13.83 -4.67
CA ASP A 86 13.94 -14.31 -5.52
C ASP A 86 14.66 -15.52 -4.92
N LYS A 87 14.77 -15.61 -3.59
CA LYS A 87 15.26 -16.82 -2.91
C LYS A 87 14.32 -18.00 -3.13
N LEU A 88 13.00 -17.78 -3.00
CA LEU A 88 12.01 -18.83 -3.22
C LEU A 88 11.98 -19.33 -4.67
N LYS A 89 12.15 -18.43 -5.65
CA LYS A 89 12.23 -18.81 -7.07
C LYS A 89 13.44 -19.71 -7.37
N LYS A 90 14.57 -19.49 -6.69
CA LYS A 90 15.79 -20.29 -6.87
C LYS A 90 15.69 -21.69 -6.28
N ASP A 91 14.77 -21.91 -5.33
CA ASP A 91 14.66 -23.17 -4.61
C ASP A 91 13.84 -24.23 -5.38
N GLU A 92 13.34 -23.94 -6.59
CA GLU A 92 12.58 -24.79 -7.53
C GLU A 92 11.39 -25.61 -6.96
N THR A 93 11.16 -25.57 -5.64
CA THR A 93 10.24 -26.44 -4.89
C THR A 93 8.90 -25.77 -4.59
N VAL A 94 8.75 -24.48 -4.84
CA VAL A 94 7.52 -23.72 -4.57
C VAL A 94 6.88 -23.32 -5.89
N GLY A 95 5.69 -23.88 -6.16
CA GLY A 95 4.89 -23.57 -7.35
C GLY A 95 4.67 -22.06 -7.53
N VAL A 96 4.40 -21.67 -8.78
CA VAL A 96 4.24 -20.28 -9.28
C VAL A 96 3.73 -19.31 -8.22
N PHE A 97 4.67 -18.62 -7.55
CA PHE A 97 4.35 -17.57 -6.59
C PHE A 97 4.16 -16.27 -7.36
N LEU A 98 2.93 -15.74 -7.36
CA LEU A 98 2.63 -14.46 -7.99
C LEU A 98 3.10 -13.34 -7.05
N PRO A 99 3.91 -12.37 -7.53
CA PRO A 99 4.32 -11.24 -6.69
C PRO A 99 3.08 -10.43 -6.27
N PRO A 100 3.02 -9.96 -5.01
CA PRO A 100 1.87 -9.21 -4.53
C PRO A 100 1.79 -7.82 -5.16
N LEU A 101 0.58 -7.28 -5.23
CA LEU A 101 0.35 -5.91 -5.66
C LEU A 101 0.74 -4.95 -4.54
N PHE A 102 1.74 -4.12 -4.77
CA PHE A 102 2.25 -3.14 -3.80
C PHE A 102 1.77 -1.73 -4.15
N ILE A 103 0.91 -1.14 -3.31
CA ILE A 103 0.25 0.15 -3.52
C ILE A 103 0.80 1.18 -2.52
N LEU A 104 1.29 2.31 -3.04
CA LEU A 104 1.70 3.46 -2.25
C LEU A 104 0.65 4.57 -2.39
N LEU A 105 0.02 4.96 -1.29
CA LEU A 105 -0.89 6.10 -1.23
C LEU A 105 -0.08 7.35 -0.89
N SER A 106 -0.11 8.34 -1.77
CA SER A 106 0.53 9.64 -1.57
C SER A 106 -0.39 10.76 -2.04
N THR A 107 -0.11 11.99 -1.61
CA THR A 107 -0.78 13.20 -2.10
C THR A 107 -0.05 13.84 -3.29
N PHE A 108 1.00 13.20 -3.81
CA PHE A 108 1.83 13.76 -4.88
C PHE A 108 1.00 13.97 -6.16
N MET A 109 1.08 15.17 -6.74
CA MET A 109 0.36 15.56 -7.95
C MET A 109 -1.18 15.50 -7.89
N THR A 110 -1.80 15.43 -6.71
CA THR A 110 -3.26 15.62 -6.59
C THR A 110 -3.73 16.98 -7.14
N TRP A 111 -2.84 17.97 -7.15
CA TRP A 111 -3.03 19.27 -7.77
C TRP A 111 -2.92 19.29 -9.29
N SER A 112 -2.41 18.25 -9.96
CA SER A 112 -2.19 18.27 -11.42
C SER A 112 -3.48 18.42 -12.23
N LEU A 113 -4.62 18.04 -11.65
CA LEU A 113 -5.96 18.23 -12.22
C LEU A 113 -6.65 19.52 -11.75
N SER A 114 -5.98 20.33 -10.92
CA SER A 114 -6.54 21.59 -10.45
C SER A 114 -6.59 22.59 -11.60
N LYS A 115 -7.70 23.34 -11.68
CA LYS A 115 -7.83 24.47 -12.61
C LYS A 115 -6.67 25.44 -12.40
N SER A 116 -6.08 25.93 -13.50
CA SER A 116 -5.04 26.96 -13.45
C SER A 116 -5.48 28.15 -12.57
N LEU A 117 -4.56 28.71 -11.78
CA LEU A 117 -4.80 29.93 -11.01
C LEU A 117 -4.96 31.16 -11.89
N GLN A 118 -4.48 31.11 -13.13
CA GLN A 118 -4.51 32.23 -14.05
C GLN A 118 -5.36 31.90 -15.29
N PRO A 119 -6.62 32.36 -15.33
CA PRO A 119 -7.50 32.18 -16.51
C PRO A 119 -6.92 32.79 -17.80
N LYS A 120 -5.99 33.75 -17.67
CA LYS A 120 -5.35 34.45 -18.78
C LYS A 120 -4.16 33.69 -19.39
N ILE A 121 -3.63 32.66 -18.73
CA ILE A 121 -2.52 31.83 -19.21
C ILE A 121 -2.88 30.35 -18.94
N PRO A 122 -3.79 29.77 -19.74
CA PRO A 122 -4.25 28.40 -19.55
C PRO A 122 -3.14 27.35 -19.76
N ASP A 123 -2.07 27.69 -20.49
CA ASP A 123 -0.94 26.79 -20.75
C ASP A 123 0.10 26.75 -19.62
N LEU A 124 -0.04 27.58 -18.58
CA LEU A 124 0.87 27.53 -17.44
C LEU A 124 0.56 26.27 -16.61
N PRO A 125 1.51 25.31 -16.49
CA PRO A 125 1.28 24.13 -15.68
C PRO A 125 1.04 24.55 -14.23
N PHE A 126 -0.07 24.11 -13.66
CA PHE A 126 -0.35 24.28 -12.24
C PHE A 126 0.76 23.56 -11.46
N THR A 127 1.40 24.20 -10.48
CA THR A 127 2.45 23.54 -9.69
C THR A 127 2.02 23.29 -8.25
N GLU A 128 2.73 22.41 -7.52
CA GLU A 128 2.54 22.23 -6.06
C GLU A 128 2.63 23.56 -5.31
N LYS A 129 3.55 24.46 -5.72
CA LYS A 129 3.69 25.79 -5.09
C LYS A 129 2.42 26.62 -5.26
N ASP A 130 1.74 26.48 -6.39
CA ASP A 130 0.50 27.18 -6.68
C ASP A 130 -0.69 26.60 -5.92
N TYR A 131 -0.72 25.27 -5.75
CA TYR A 131 -1.67 24.59 -4.86
C TYR A 131 -1.57 25.10 -3.41
N ARG A 132 -0.36 25.19 -2.87
CA ARG A 132 -0.11 25.60 -1.48
C ARG A 132 -0.56 27.03 -1.18
N LYS A 133 -0.52 27.93 -2.16
CA LYS A 133 -0.96 29.33 -2.03
C LYS A 133 -2.50 29.49 -1.89
N ARG A 134 -3.28 28.46 -2.19
CA ARG A 134 -4.75 28.47 -2.03
C ARG A 134 -5.22 28.11 -0.62
N LYS A 135 -4.32 27.60 0.22
CA LYS A 135 -4.59 27.27 1.63
C LYS A 135 -4.33 28.49 2.51
#